data_AF-A0A2W6DGV7-F1
#
_entry.id   AF-A0A2W6DGV7-F1
#
_cell.length_a   1.000
_cell.length_b   1.000
_cell.length_c   1.000
_cell.angle_alpha   90.00
_cell.angle_beta   90.00
_cell.angle_gamma   90.00
#
_symmetry.space_group_name_H-M   'P 1'
#
loop_
_entity.id
_entity.type
_entity.pdbx_description
1 polymer ?
#
loop_
_entity_poly.entity_id
_entity_poly.type
_entity_poly.pdbx_seq_one_letter_code
_entity_poly.pdbx_strand_id
1 'polypeptide(L)'
;MAGAEDAEGILSAVVDELHRVFGVYLAVIQRLDGDGILRVVAGAGPLAEVLQEFLLLEQPLHVGINGRVARTGDTALVADTRLDGDYVVRDRETDPRSELAVPIIVERSVWGVLNLEEVEVGAFDPGDATLLEAVAT
;
A
#
# COMPACT_ATOMS: atom_id res chain seq x y z
N MET A 1 -9.15 -25.83 2.85
CA MET A 1 -7.82 -25.20 2.96
C MET A 1 -7.33 -24.61 1.63
N ALA A 2 -7.79 -25.10 0.47
CA ALA A 2 -7.43 -24.53 -0.84
C ALA A 2 -7.78 -23.03 -1.04
N GLY A 3 -8.89 -22.55 -0.48
CA GLY A 3 -9.33 -21.16 -0.74
C GLY A 3 -8.48 -20.05 -0.13
N ALA A 4 -7.67 -20.32 0.89
CA ALA A 4 -6.78 -19.31 1.48
C ALA A 4 -5.49 -19.18 0.67
N GLU A 5 -4.92 -20.30 0.23
CA GLU A 5 -3.73 -20.35 -0.64
C GLU A 5 -4.03 -19.70 -2.00
N ASP A 6 -5.24 -19.91 -2.55
CA ASP A 6 -5.69 -19.26 -3.78
C ASP A 6 -5.78 -17.74 -3.62
N ALA A 7 -6.27 -17.25 -2.47
CA ALA A 7 -6.40 -15.82 -2.21
C ALA A 7 -5.03 -15.14 -2.06
N GLU A 8 -4.11 -15.75 -1.32
CA GLU A 8 -2.73 -15.25 -1.20
C GLU A 8 -2.02 -15.20 -2.55
N GLY A 9 -2.21 -16.25 -3.38
CA GLY A 9 -1.69 -16.28 -4.75
C GLY A 9 -2.23 -15.15 -5.63
N ILE A 10 -3.52 -14.82 -5.52
CA ILE A 10 -4.14 -13.69 -6.24
C ILE A 10 -3.54 -12.36 -5.77
N LEU A 11 -3.42 -12.14 -4.46
CA LEU A 11 -2.88 -10.89 -3.92
C LEU A 11 -1.43 -10.66 -4.34
N SER A 12 -0.61 -11.72 -4.33
CA SER A 12 0.75 -11.69 -4.86
C SER A 12 0.78 -11.31 -6.33
N ALA A 13 -0.05 -11.96 -7.14
CA ALA A 13 -0.13 -11.67 -8.58
C ALA A 13 -0.55 -10.22 -8.87
N VAL A 14 -1.43 -9.64 -8.04
CA VAL A 14 -1.84 -8.22 -8.16
C VAL A 14 -0.68 -7.29 -7.91
N VAL A 15 0.05 -7.43 -6.80
CA VAL A 15 1.19 -6.53 -6.51
C VAL A 15 2.33 -6.70 -7.51
N ASP A 16 2.58 -7.93 -7.98
CA ASP A 16 3.58 -8.20 -9.02
C ASP A 16 3.23 -7.49 -10.33
N GLU A 17 1.96 -7.54 -10.73
CA GLU A 17 1.50 -6.88 -11.95
C GLU A 17 1.52 -5.36 -11.81
N LEU A 18 1.13 -4.81 -10.66
CA LEU A 18 1.22 -3.37 -10.40
C LEU A 18 2.67 -2.89 -10.43
N HIS A 19 3.59 -3.61 -9.79
CA HIS A 19 5.01 -3.31 -9.89
C HIS A 19 5.50 -3.35 -11.35
N ARG A 20 5.08 -4.36 -12.12
CA ARG A 20 5.47 -4.51 -13.54
C ARG A 20 4.92 -3.40 -14.43
N VAL A 21 3.69 -2.93 -14.19
CA VAL A 21 3.00 -1.95 -15.03
C VAL A 21 3.43 -0.52 -14.67
N PHE A 22 3.48 -0.19 -13.38
CA PHE A 22 3.82 1.15 -12.91
C PHE A 22 5.34 1.35 -12.73
N GLY A 23 6.13 0.28 -12.63
CA GLY A 23 7.57 0.36 -12.40
C GLY A 23 7.96 0.88 -11.01
N VAL A 24 7.07 0.73 -10.03
CA VAL A 24 7.18 1.36 -8.70
C VAL A 24 8.25 0.74 -7.82
N TYR A 25 8.83 1.54 -6.93
CA TYR A 25 9.78 1.07 -5.92
C TYR A 25 9.15 0.09 -4.91
N LEU A 26 7.87 0.26 -4.61
CA LEU A 26 7.08 -0.66 -3.80
C LEU A 26 5.63 -0.70 -4.28
N ALA A 27 5.08 -1.90 -4.43
CA ALA A 27 3.64 -2.15 -4.42
C ALA A 27 3.31 -3.06 -3.23
N VAL A 28 2.32 -2.71 -2.41
CA VAL A 28 1.98 -3.48 -1.21
C VAL A 28 0.49 -3.49 -0.93
N ILE A 29 -0.01 -4.65 -0.50
CA ILE A 29 -1.35 -4.80 0.06
C ILE A 29 -1.24 -5.04 1.56
N GLN A 30 -1.93 -4.21 2.34
CA GLN A 30 -2.08 -4.37 3.78
C GLN A 30 -3.53 -4.71 4.11
N ARG A 31 -3.77 -5.82 4.81
CA ARG A 31 -5.09 -6.18 5.33
C ARG A 31 -5.33 -5.51 6.68
N LEU A 32 -6.51 -4.95 6.88
CA LEU A 32 -6.96 -4.47 8.18
C LEU A 32 -7.55 -5.62 8.99
N ASP A 33 -6.88 -5.99 10.07
CA ASP A 33 -7.36 -7.02 11.00
C ASP A 33 -8.28 -6.44 12.07
N GLY A 34 -9.08 -7.30 12.70
CA GLY A 34 -10.07 -6.91 13.72
C GLY A 34 -9.48 -6.32 15.00
N ASP A 35 -8.16 -6.41 15.19
CA ASP A 35 -7.40 -5.76 16.27
C ASP A 35 -7.00 -4.31 15.93
N GLY A 36 -7.34 -3.82 14.73
CA GLY A 36 -6.99 -2.48 14.28
C GLY A 36 -5.55 -2.36 13.80
N ILE A 37 -4.95 -3.46 13.34
CA ILE A 37 -3.60 -3.49 12.77
C ILE A 37 -3.70 -3.74 11.26
N LEU A 38 -2.96 -2.93 10.49
CA LEU A 38 -2.68 -3.17 9.09
C LEU A 38 -1.47 -4.12 8.98
N ARG A 39 -1.68 -5.29 8.39
CA ARG A 39 -0.63 -6.31 8.18
C ARG A 39 -0.38 -6.52 6.70
N VAL A 40 0.88 -6.54 6.31
CA VAL A 40 1.26 -6.83 4.92
C VAL A 40 0.86 -8.27 4.57
N VAL A 41 0.13 -8.42 3.46
CA VAL A 41 -0.29 -9.74 2.95
C VAL A 41 0.26 -10.04 1.56
N ALA A 42 0.72 -9.02 0.84
CA ALA A 42 1.47 -9.15 -0.41
C ALA A 42 2.33 -7.90 -0.62
N GLY A 43 3.51 -8.07 -1.21
CA GLY A 43 4.37 -6.94 -1.59
C GLY A 43 5.28 -7.31 -2.77
N ALA A 44 5.57 -6.33 -3.62
CA ALA A 44 6.45 -6.47 -4.78
C ALA A 44 7.29 -5.21 -4.99
N GLY A 45 8.41 -5.36 -5.70
CA GLY A 45 9.34 -4.29 -6.02
C GLY A 45 10.59 -4.26 -5.13
N PRO A 46 11.58 -3.41 -5.47
CA PRO A 46 12.89 -3.41 -4.82
C PRO A 46 12.83 -3.29 -3.29
N LEU A 47 11.91 -2.49 -2.74
CA LEU A 47 11.81 -2.33 -1.28
C LEU A 47 11.34 -3.61 -0.58
N ALA A 48 10.39 -4.34 -1.19
CA ALA A 48 9.89 -5.60 -0.65
C ALA A 48 10.95 -6.71 -0.65
N GLU A 49 11.88 -6.68 -1.61
CA GLU A 49 12.99 -7.65 -1.70
C GLU A 49 14.12 -7.37 -0.69
N VAL A 50 14.43 -6.09 -0.46
CA VAL A 50 15.53 -5.68 0.42
C VAL A 50 15.16 -5.85 1.89
N LEU A 51 13.90 -5.57 2.24
CA LEU A 51 13.40 -5.75 3.60
C LEU A 51 13.00 -7.22 3.80
N GLN A 52 13.94 -8.06 4.27
CA GLN A 52 13.70 -9.48 4.54
C GLN A 52 12.50 -9.76 5.48
N GLU A 53 12.13 -8.78 6.30
CA GLU A 53 11.01 -8.82 7.24
C GLU A 53 9.84 -7.91 6.80
N PHE A 54 9.79 -7.47 5.54
CA PHE A 54 8.75 -6.56 5.03
C PHE A 54 7.33 -7.10 5.27
N LEU A 55 7.15 -8.41 5.07
CA LEU A 55 5.88 -9.09 5.31
C LEU A 55 5.50 -9.15 6.81
N LEU A 56 6.43 -8.89 7.72
CA LEU A 56 6.19 -8.83 9.16
C LEU A 56 5.84 -7.42 9.64
N LEU A 57 5.79 -6.42 8.75
CA LEU A 57 5.45 -5.06 9.13
C LEU A 57 3.98 -4.96 9.56
N GLU A 58 3.81 -4.50 10.79
CA GLU A 58 2.53 -4.17 11.39
C GLU A 58 2.43 -2.65 11.57
N GLN A 59 1.31 -2.08 11.15
CA GLN A 59 1.03 -0.66 11.33
C GLN A 59 -0.30 -0.47 12.08
N PRO A 60 -0.31 0.22 13.24
CA PRO A 60 -1.56 0.56 13.91
C PRO A 60 -2.45 1.42 13.02
N LEU A 61 -3.76 1.15 13.03
CA LEU A 61 -4.75 1.87 12.21
C LEU A 61 -4.72 3.39 12.38
N HIS A 62 -4.29 3.90 13.55
CA HIS A 62 -4.23 5.33 13.85
C HIS A 62 -2.93 6.02 13.41
N VAL A 63 -2.00 5.29 12.80
CA VAL A 63 -0.68 5.76 12.39
C VAL A 63 -0.56 5.70 10.87
N GLY A 64 0.15 6.65 10.26
CA GLY A 64 0.52 6.56 8.86
C GLY A 64 -0.54 7.03 7.87
N ILE A 65 -0.10 7.30 6.65
CA ILE A 65 -0.97 7.56 5.50
C ILE A 65 -1.89 6.36 5.25
N ASN A 66 -1.37 5.13 5.22
CA ASN A 66 -2.21 3.94 5.07
C ASN A 66 -3.25 3.80 6.20
N GLY A 67 -2.92 4.17 7.43
CA GLY A 67 -3.89 4.21 8.52
C GLY A 67 -4.96 5.28 8.29
N ARG A 68 -4.58 6.47 7.80
CA ARG A 68 -5.52 7.53 7.40
C ARG A 68 -6.47 7.04 6.30
N VAL A 69 -5.95 6.43 5.25
CA VAL A 69 -6.75 5.84 4.16
C VAL A 69 -7.71 4.78 4.72
N ALA A 70 -7.22 3.87 5.56
CA ALA A 70 -8.07 2.83 6.14
C ALA A 70 -9.19 3.38 7.05
N ARG A 71 -8.95 4.47 7.79
CA ARG A 71 -9.95 5.10 8.67
C ARG A 71 -10.99 5.92 7.91
N THR A 72 -10.56 6.59 6.83
CA THR A 72 -11.41 7.54 6.10
C THR A 72 -12.16 6.87 4.96
N GLY A 73 -11.57 5.84 4.35
CA GLY A 73 -12.03 5.31 3.07
C GLY A 73 -11.73 6.24 1.90
N ASP A 74 -10.86 7.23 2.09
CA ASP A 74 -10.47 8.20 1.06
C ASP A 74 -9.05 7.88 0.56
N THR A 75 -8.87 7.98 -0.77
CA THR A 75 -7.57 7.84 -1.43
C THR A 75 -6.60 8.96 -1.00
N ALA A 76 -5.35 8.60 -0.74
CA ALA A 76 -4.26 9.53 -0.50
C ALA A 76 -3.31 9.53 -1.70
N LEU A 77 -3.20 10.69 -2.37
CA LEU A 77 -2.22 10.94 -3.43
C LEU A 77 -1.20 11.96 -2.91
N VAL A 78 -0.03 11.48 -2.48
CA VAL A 78 0.99 12.26 -1.79
C VAL A 78 2.19 12.48 -2.70
N ALA A 79 2.35 13.73 -3.15
CA ALA A 79 3.43 14.10 -4.07
C ALA A 79 4.80 14.16 -3.38
N ASP A 80 4.88 14.58 -2.12
CA ASP A 80 6.12 14.59 -1.33
C ASP A 80 5.83 14.10 0.10
N THR A 81 6.27 12.88 0.42
CA THR A 81 6.05 12.24 1.73
C THR A 81 6.63 13.05 2.89
N ARG A 82 7.67 13.87 2.67
CA ARG A 82 8.25 14.73 3.70
C ARG A 82 7.34 15.88 4.12
N LEU A 83 6.36 16.21 3.29
CA LEU A 83 5.41 17.30 3.51
C LEU A 83 4.10 16.79 4.12
N ASP A 84 3.86 15.48 4.12
CA ASP A 84 2.68 14.88 4.72
C ASP A 84 2.92 14.59 6.22
N GLY A 85 2.11 15.20 7.08
CA GLY A 85 2.25 15.07 8.53
C GLY A 85 1.96 13.68 9.07
N ASP A 86 1.28 12.83 8.30
CA ASP A 86 0.99 11.45 8.68
C ASP A 86 2.05 10.46 8.18
N TYR A 87 3.04 10.87 7.38
CA TYR A 87 4.05 9.95 6.85
C TYR A 87 4.93 9.35 7.96
N VAL A 88 5.11 8.02 7.93
CA VAL A 88 5.92 7.29 8.90
C VAL A 88 7.34 7.14 8.36
N VAL A 89 8.23 7.98 8.87
CA VAL A 89 9.65 7.95 8.48
C VAL A 89 10.34 6.73 9.09
N ARG A 90 10.93 5.88 8.25
CA ARG A 90 11.80 4.75 8.66
C ARG A 90 13.26 5.14 8.53
N ASP A 91 13.66 5.64 7.36
CA ASP A 91 14.98 6.19 7.07
C ASP A 91 14.87 7.37 6.10
N ARG A 92 15.23 8.57 6.55
CA ARG A 92 15.08 9.81 5.75
C ARG A 92 15.85 9.82 4.44
N GLU A 93 16.93 9.04 4.35
CA GLU A 93 17.79 8.99 3.17
C GLU A 93 17.24 8.06 2.09
N THR A 94 16.60 6.97 2.51
CA THR A 94 16.16 5.88 1.63
C THR A 94 14.64 5.72 1.52
N ASP A 95 13.88 6.40 2.38
CA ASP A 95 12.43 6.40 2.37
C ASP A 95 11.89 6.95 1.04
N PRO A 96 10.80 6.37 0.52
CA PRO A 96 10.10 6.87 -0.65
C PRO A 96 9.69 8.33 -0.51
N ARG A 97 9.67 9.03 -1.64
CA ARG A 97 9.37 10.46 -1.76
C ARG A 97 7.97 10.72 -2.25
N SER A 98 7.27 9.77 -2.85
CA SER A 98 5.84 9.87 -3.13
C SER A 98 5.12 8.57 -2.81
N GLU A 99 3.82 8.70 -2.52
CA GLU A 99 2.96 7.61 -2.06
C GLU A 99 1.56 7.77 -2.66
N LEU A 100 1.01 6.69 -3.20
CA LEU A 100 -0.37 6.58 -3.64
C LEU A 100 -1.01 5.39 -2.92
N ALA A 101 -1.91 5.69 -1.98
CA ALA A 101 -2.61 4.70 -1.19
C ALA A 101 -4.13 4.80 -1.40
N VAL A 102 -4.75 3.68 -1.78
CA VAL A 102 -6.21 3.56 -2.00
C VAL A 102 -6.81 2.53 -1.05
N PRO A 103 -8.06 2.73 -0.59
CA PRO A 103 -8.73 1.74 0.23
C PRO A 103 -9.20 0.56 -0.62
N ILE A 104 -9.04 -0.66 -0.12
CA ILE A 104 -9.63 -1.87 -0.72
C ILE A 104 -11.00 -2.07 -0.08
N ILE A 105 -12.07 -2.00 -0.87
CA ILE A 105 -13.45 -2.06 -0.36
C ILE A 105 -14.07 -3.42 -0.64
N VAL A 106 -14.46 -4.14 0.42
CA VAL A 106 -15.20 -5.41 0.33
C VAL A 106 -16.51 -5.27 1.09
N GLU A 107 -17.63 -5.65 0.47
CA GLU A 107 -18.97 -5.58 1.09
C GLU A 107 -19.32 -4.20 1.71
N ARG A 108 -18.81 -3.11 1.12
CA ARG A 108 -18.96 -1.70 1.58
C ARG A 108 -18.18 -1.34 2.85
N SER A 109 -17.18 -2.13 3.21
CA SER A 109 -16.25 -1.83 4.31
C SER A 109 -14.82 -1.85 3.80
N VAL A 110 -13.95 -1.05 4.43
CA VAL A 110 -12.52 -1.11 4.13
C VAL A 110 -11.96 -2.43 4.65
N TRP A 111 -11.52 -3.28 3.72
CA TRP A 111 -10.83 -4.54 4.04
C TRP A 111 -9.33 -4.33 4.27
N GLY A 112 -8.76 -3.32 3.61
CA GLY A 112 -7.33 -3.05 3.64
C GLY A 112 -6.93 -1.84 2.81
N VAL A 113 -5.65 -1.73 2.52
CA VAL A 113 -5.06 -0.64 1.73
C VAL A 113 -4.17 -1.25 0.66
N LEU A 114 -4.30 -0.74 -0.57
CA LEU A 114 -3.37 -0.96 -1.66
C LEU A 114 -2.52 0.30 -1.80
N ASN A 115 -1.21 0.15 -1.67
CA ASN A 115 -0.27 1.26 -1.55
C ASN A 115 0.88 1.09 -2.54
N LEU A 116 1.18 2.16 -3.29
CA LEU A 116 2.33 2.28 -4.18
C LEU A 116 3.25 3.39 -3.66
N GLU A 117 4.55 3.13 -3.62
CA GLU A 117 5.54 4.12 -3.20
C GLU A 117 6.67 4.22 -4.24
N GLU A 118 7.23 5.43 -4.38
CA GLU A 118 8.34 5.70 -5.31
C GLU A 118 9.41 6.63 -4.69
N VAL A 119 10.67 6.46 -5.10
CA VAL A 119 11.79 7.27 -4.57
C VAL A 119 11.83 8.69 -5.12
N GLU A 120 11.07 8.97 -6.18
CA GLU A 120 10.94 10.28 -6.80
C GLU A 120 9.74 11.05 -6.24
N VAL A 121 9.84 12.39 -6.20
CA VAL A 121 8.74 13.28 -5.82
C VAL A 121 7.74 13.36 -6.98
N GLY A 122 6.44 13.29 -6.67
CA GLY A 122 5.36 13.48 -7.65
C GLY A 122 5.33 12.41 -8.74
N ALA A 123 5.65 11.16 -8.39
CA ALA A 123 5.66 10.05 -9.34
C ALA A 123 4.25 9.62 -9.79
N PHE A 124 3.22 9.96 -9.00
CA PHE A 124 1.84 9.57 -9.24
C PHE A 124 0.96 10.78 -9.58
N ASP A 125 -0.03 10.56 -10.44
CA ASP A 125 -1.04 11.54 -10.82
C ASP A 125 -2.48 11.04 -10.55
N PRO A 126 -3.52 11.88 -10.76
CA PRO A 126 -4.91 11.46 -10.55
C PRO A 126 -5.39 10.33 -11.47
N GLY A 127 -4.78 10.14 -12.63
CA GLY A 127 -5.03 9.03 -13.53
C GLY A 127 -4.52 7.72 -12.93
N ASP A 128 -3.33 7.72 -12.33
CA ASP A 128 -2.80 6.57 -11.59
C ASP A 128 -3.72 6.21 -10.42
N ALA A 129 -4.20 7.21 -9.67
CA ALA A 129 -5.17 6.99 -8.59
C ALA A 129 -6.46 6.32 -9.10
N THR A 130 -7.01 6.80 -10.22
CA THR A 130 -8.22 6.21 -10.83
C THR A 130 -7.99 4.76 -11.24
N LEU A 131 -6.82 4.44 -11.79
CA LEU A 131 -6.46 3.07 -12.18
C LEU A 131 -6.32 2.17 -10.96
N LEU A 132 -5.67 2.65 -9.90
CA LEU A 132 -5.45 1.89 -8.68
C LEU A 132 -6.76 1.63 -7.92
N GLU A 133 -7.66 2.62 -7.86
CA GLU A 133 -9.01 2.49 -7.30
C GLU A 133 -9.84 1.44 -8.05
N ALA A 134 -9.69 1.32 -9.37
CA ALA A 134 -10.39 0.31 -10.16
C ALA A 134 -9.92 -1.14 -9.85
N VAL A 135 -8.70 -1.30 -9.34
CA VAL A 135 -8.17 -2.59 -8.87
C VAL A 135 -8.64 -2.89 -7.45
N ALA A 136 -8.89 -1.87 -6.63
CA ALA A 136 -9.17 -1.98 -5.20
C ALA A 136 -10.67 -2.14 -4.82
N THR A 137 -11.38 -3.05 -5.52
CA THR A 137 -12.83 -3.31 -5.32
C THR A 137 -13.16 -4.77 -5.01
#